data_AF-A0A8C5CMT8-F1
#
_entry.id   AF-A0A8C5CMT8-F1
#
_cell.length_a   1.000
_cell.length_b   1.000
_cell.length_c   1.000
_cell.angle_alpha   90.00
_cell.angle_beta   90.00
_cell.angle_gamma   90.00
#
_symmetry.space_group_name_H-M   'P 1'
#
loop_
_entity.id
_entity.type
_entity.pdbx_description
1 polymer ?
#
loop_
_entity_poly.entity_id
_entity_poly.type
_entity_poly.pdbx_seq_one_letter_code
_entity_poly.pdbx_strand_id
1 'polypeptide(L)'
;MTCRDRTLEFQSACKSLQGRQNGIQPTKPVLSALKQRSDFTVMAKRIGRDLSNTFAKLEKLTILAKRKSLFDDKGVEIEELTYIIKQDINSLNKQIAQLQDLVRSRGAPGGRHIQTHSNTIVVSLQSKLASMSNDFKSVLEVRTENLKQQRSRREQFSQPPSSSSPMANNFRSRKKGAQEPQAAREYQGYTTSHFKESSVLMQDESRSMGEVAIDMDSQSNPMQLQLIDEQDSYIQSRADTMQNIESTIVELGSIFQQLAHMVKEQEETIQRIDANVEDTQLNVESAHTEILKYFQSVSSNRWLMIKIFLVLVVFFIVFVVFFA
;
A
#
# COMPACT_ATOMS: atom_id res chain seq x y z
N MET A 1 -2.69 28.61 20.96
CA MET A 1 -1.83 29.81 21.00
C MET A 1 -1.27 30.02 19.60
N THR A 2 -1.22 31.25 19.08
CA THR A 2 -0.68 31.52 17.75
C THR A 2 0.85 31.62 17.81
N CYS A 3 1.54 30.78 17.04
CA CYS A 3 2.99 30.82 16.89
C CYS A 3 3.39 32.10 16.14
N ARG A 4 3.99 33.05 16.86
CA ARG A 4 4.53 34.29 16.29
C ARG A 4 5.91 34.00 15.68
N ASP A 5 6.06 34.19 14.38
CA ASP A 5 7.36 34.04 13.72
C ASP A 5 8.32 35.15 14.17
N ARG A 6 9.40 34.76 14.85
CA ARG A 6 10.46 35.65 15.35
C ARG A 6 11.78 35.45 14.61
N THR A 7 11.77 34.78 13.45
CA THR A 7 12.97 34.51 12.64
C THR A 7 13.72 35.79 12.26
N LEU A 8 13.00 36.88 12.00
CA LEU A 8 13.59 38.19 11.68
C LEU A 8 14.30 38.85 12.87
N GLU A 9 13.74 38.73 14.08
CA GLU A 9 14.40 39.20 15.31
C GLU A 9 15.70 38.42 15.57
N PHE A 10 15.63 37.10 15.42
CA PHE A 10 16.80 36.21 15.56
C PHE A 10 17.90 36.53 14.55
N GLN A 11 17.56 36.65 13.26
CA GLN A 11 18.53 37.05 12.23
C GLN A 11 19.17 38.41 12.50
N SER A 12 18.40 39.37 13.02
CA SER A 12 18.88 40.71 13.37
C SER A 12 19.84 40.66 14.57
N ALA A 13 19.55 39.84 15.58
CA ALA A 13 20.43 39.60 16.72
C ALA A 13 21.73 38.88 16.32
N CYS A 14 21.67 37.89 15.42
CA CYS A 14 22.86 37.23 14.89
C CYS A 14 23.77 38.21 14.14
N LYS A 15 23.20 39.08 13.28
CA LYS A 15 23.95 40.11 12.54
C LYS A 15 24.61 41.12 13.47
N SER A 16 23.92 41.59 14.50
CA SER A 16 24.48 42.56 15.46
C SER A 16 25.59 41.95 16.34
N LEU A 17 25.48 40.67 16.68
CA LEU A 17 26.54 39.94 17.39
C LEU A 17 27.77 39.70 16.51
N GLN A 18 27.57 39.38 15.23
CA GLN A 18 28.64 39.17 14.26
C GLN A 18 29.41 40.47 13.98
N GLY A 19 28.73 41.62 13.93
CA GLY A 19 29.36 42.94 13.85
C GLY A 19 30.20 43.35 15.07
N ARG A 20 30.05 42.66 16.22
CA ARG A 20 30.90 42.85 17.41
C ARG A 20 32.14 41.96 17.44
N GLN A 21 32.22 40.89 16.63
CA GLN A 21 33.37 39.99 16.54
C GLN A 21 34.28 40.34 15.35
N ASN A 22 34.71 41.61 15.27
CA ASN A 22 35.49 42.13 14.15
C ASN A 22 36.99 41.74 14.24
N GLY A 23 37.29 40.44 14.32
CA GLY A 23 38.66 39.94 14.47
C GLY A 23 38.86 38.41 14.50
N ILE A 24 37.81 37.59 14.64
CA ILE A 24 37.94 36.13 14.61
C ILE A 24 37.32 35.61 13.32
N GLN A 25 38.16 35.20 12.37
CA GLN A 25 37.69 34.56 11.14
C GLN A 25 36.98 33.25 11.49
N PRO A 26 35.71 33.03 11.10
CA PRO A 26 35.09 31.73 11.21
C PRO A 26 35.76 30.78 10.22
N THR A 27 36.60 29.87 10.74
CA THR A 27 37.36 28.86 9.99
C THR A 27 36.45 27.85 9.30
N LYS A 28 35.82 28.27 8.17
CA LYS A 28 34.79 27.60 7.36
C LYS A 28 34.61 26.08 7.62
N PRO A 29 33.84 25.65 8.65
CA PRO A 29 33.53 24.24 8.87
C PRO A 29 32.25 23.81 8.13
N VAL A 30 31.49 24.80 7.63
CA VAL A 30 30.15 24.60 7.05
C VAL A 30 30.19 23.75 5.77
N LEU A 31 31.27 23.86 4.99
CA LEU A 31 31.43 23.10 3.75
C LEU A 31 31.71 21.60 4.00
N SER A 32 32.39 21.23 5.08
CA SER A 32 32.56 19.82 5.45
C SER A 32 31.30 19.26 6.13
N ALA A 33 30.61 20.05 6.95
CA ALA A 33 29.34 19.67 7.56
C ALA A 33 28.22 19.40 6.52
N LEU A 34 28.13 20.21 5.46
CA LEU A 34 27.23 19.96 4.33
C LEU A 34 27.65 18.76 3.48
N LYS A 35 28.96 18.50 3.37
CA LYS A 35 29.51 17.32 2.68
C LYS A 35 29.34 16.03 3.50
N GLN A 36 29.13 16.13 4.82
CA GLN A 36 28.63 15.06 5.68
C GLN A 36 27.09 14.89 5.63
N ARG A 37 26.48 15.07 4.44
CA ARG A 37 25.32 14.22 4.11
C ARG A 37 25.82 12.78 4.07
N SER A 38 25.75 12.11 5.22
CA SER A 38 26.29 10.75 5.36
C SER A 38 25.70 9.82 4.31
N ASP A 39 26.47 8.83 3.86
CA ASP A 39 26.05 7.91 2.81
C ASP A 39 24.73 7.20 3.17
N PHE A 40 24.53 6.93 4.47
CA PHE A 40 23.24 6.56 5.07
C PHE A 40 22.08 7.45 4.62
N THR A 41 22.21 8.79 4.73
CA THR A 41 21.17 9.75 4.36
C THR A 41 20.86 9.74 2.87
N VAL A 42 21.89 9.54 2.03
CA VAL A 42 21.72 9.43 0.56
C VAL A 42 21.02 8.13 0.20
N MET A 43 21.44 7.02 0.81
CA MET A 43 20.88 5.68 0.62
C MET A 43 19.44 5.59 1.12
N ALA A 44 19.15 6.06 2.33
CA ALA A 44 17.79 6.14 2.88
C ALA A 44 16.85 6.98 2.00
N LYS A 45 17.33 8.10 1.44
CA LYS A 45 16.56 8.91 0.50
C LYS A 45 16.28 8.18 -0.81
N ARG A 46 17.23 7.38 -1.31
CA ARG A 46 17.04 6.55 -2.49
C ARG A 46 15.98 5.47 -2.23
N ILE A 47 16.16 4.69 -1.16
CA ILE A 47 15.21 3.64 -0.74
C ILE A 47 13.80 4.23 -0.58
N GLY A 48 13.66 5.38 0.07
CA GLY A 48 12.37 6.06 0.23
C GLY A 48 11.71 6.45 -1.10
N ARG A 49 12.48 6.85 -2.12
CA ARG A 49 11.96 7.13 -3.46
C ARG A 49 11.56 5.84 -4.20
N ASP A 50 12.43 4.83 -4.18
CA ASP A 50 12.20 3.55 -4.85
C ASP A 50 10.95 2.87 -4.25
N LEU A 51 10.78 2.94 -2.93
CA LEU A 51 9.58 2.53 -2.20
C LEU A 51 8.32 3.30 -2.66
N SER A 52 8.35 4.63 -2.74
CA SER A 52 7.21 5.41 -3.25
C SER A 52 6.85 5.07 -4.70
N ASN A 53 7.84 4.84 -5.56
CA ASN A 53 7.61 4.42 -6.94
C ASN A 53 6.95 3.02 -7.01
N THR A 54 7.37 2.11 -6.13
CA THR A 54 6.81 0.75 -6.06
C THR A 54 5.38 0.75 -5.51
N PHE A 55 5.08 1.61 -4.53
CA PHE A 55 3.70 1.82 -4.06
C PHE A 55 2.77 2.29 -5.19
N ALA A 56 3.21 3.22 -6.04
CA ALA A 56 2.39 3.68 -7.17
C ALA A 56 2.13 2.56 -8.22
N LYS A 57 3.12 1.69 -8.47
CA LYS A 57 2.93 0.48 -9.29
C LYS A 57 1.94 -0.49 -8.66
N LEU A 58 2.04 -0.69 -7.34
CA LEU A 58 1.15 -1.57 -6.57
C LEU A 58 -0.28 -1.04 -6.50
N GLU A 59 -0.49 0.26 -6.40
CA GLU A 59 -1.82 0.88 -6.50
C GLU A 59 -2.43 0.61 -7.89
N LYS A 60 -1.66 0.81 -8.96
CA LYS A 60 -2.08 0.48 -10.33
C LYS A 60 -2.44 -1.02 -10.47
N LEU A 61 -1.60 -1.91 -9.95
CA LEU A 61 -1.88 -3.36 -9.93
C LEU A 61 -3.15 -3.68 -9.13
N THR A 62 -3.36 -3.02 -8.00
CA THR A 62 -4.57 -3.17 -7.16
C THR A 62 -5.84 -2.81 -7.93
N ILE A 63 -5.81 -1.72 -8.70
CA ILE A 63 -6.93 -1.29 -9.55
C ILE A 63 -7.21 -2.34 -10.64
N LEU A 64 -6.17 -2.86 -11.30
CA LEU A 64 -6.30 -3.89 -12.34
C LEU A 64 -6.82 -5.21 -11.78
N ALA A 65 -6.25 -5.72 -10.68
CA ALA A 65 -6.66 -6.98 -10.05
C ALA A 65 -8.10 -6.94 -9.48
N LYS A 66 -8.63 -5.75 -9.16
CA LYS A 66 -10.02 -5.57 -8.71
C LYS A 66 -11.03 -5.41 -9.87
N ARG A 67 -10.60 -5.16 -11.12
CA ARG A 67 -11.52 -5.06 -12.28
C ARG A 67 -12.02 -6.45 -12.68
N LYS A 68 -13.30 -6.73 -12.41
CA LYS A 68 -13.98 -7.97 -12.76
C LYS A 68 -14.48 -8.00 -14.22
N SER A 69 -13.68 -7.54 -15.18
CA SER A 69 -14.05 -7.59 -16.61
C SER A 69 -13.69 -8.95 -17.21
N LEU A 70 -14.67 -9.62 -17.81
CA LEU A 70 -14.48 -10.92 -18.48
C LEU A 70 -13.81 -10.82 -19.86
N PHE A 71 -13.84 -9.63 -20.47
CA PHE A 71 -13.40 -9.39 -21.87
C PHE A 71 -12.27 -8.36 -21.99
N ASP A 72 -11.88 -7.71 -20.90
CA ASP A 72 -10.76 -6.74 -20.78
C ASP A 72 -9.91 -7.11 -19.57
N ASP A 73 -9.55 -8.40 -19.47
CA ASP A 73 -8.57 -8.84 -18.47
C ASP A 73 -7.17 -8.61 -19.02
N LYS A 74 -6.53 -7.53 -18.54
CA LYS A 74 -5.17 -7.15 -18.89
C LYS A 74 -4.13 -8.05 -18.20
N GLY A 75 -4.18 -9.35 -18.49
CA GLY A 75 -3.31 -10.37 -17.90
C GLY A 75 -1.84 -10.01 -18.00
N VAL A 76 -1.38 -9.61 -19.19
CA VAL A 76 0.02 -9.20 -19.45
C VAL A 76 0.43 -8.00 -18.59
N GLU A 77 -0.38 -6.93 -18.51
CA GLU A 77 -0.06 -5.74 -17.69
C GLU A 77 -0.03 -6.09 -16.18
N ILE A 78 -0.87 -7.03 -15.74
CA ILE A 78 -0.88 -7.56 -14.37
C ILE A 78 0.37 -8.39 -14.08
N GLU A 79 0.81 -9.24 -15.00
CA GLU A 79 2.01 -10.08 -14.88
C GLU A 79 3.29 -9.25 -14.91
N GLU A 80 3.42 -8.30 -15.83
CA GLU A 80 4.53 -7.34 -15.88
C GLU A 80 4.65 -6.53 -14.59
N LEU A 81 3.54 -5.96 -14.10
CA LEU A 81 3.54 -5.22 -12.84
C LEU A 81 3.88 -6.14 -11.64
N THR A 82 3.38 -7.37 -11.63
CA THR A 82 3.70 -8.37 -10.60
C THR A 82 5.20 -8.68 -10.58
N TYR A 83 5.81 -8.90 -11.75
CA TYR A 83 7.24 -9.16 -11.89
C TYR A 83 8.08 -7.95 -11.44
N ILE A 84 7.73 -6.75 -11.89
CA ILE A 84 8.44 -5.51 -11.52
C ILE A 84 8.35 -5.25 -10.02
N ILE A 85 7.16 -5.38 -9.41
CA ILE A 85 6.97 -5.19 -7.96
C ILE A 85 7.72 -6.26 -7.16
N LYS A 86 7.71 -7.53 -7.61
CA LYS A 86 8.51 -8.61 -7.02
C LYS A 86 10.00 -8.28 -7.02
N GLN A 87 10.53 -7.75 -8.12
CA GLN A 87 11.94 -7.35 -8.23
C GLN A 87 12.25 -6.12 -7.36
N ASP A 88 11.38 -5.12 -7.37
CA ASP A 88 11.51 -3.90 -6.56
C ASP A 88 11.52 -4.22 -5.06
N ILE A 89 10.57 -5.03 -4.55
CA ILE A 89 10.49 -5.44 -3.15
C ILE A 89 11.75 -6.19 -2.71
N ASN A 90 12.24 -7.12 -3.55
CA ASN A 90 13.50 -7.83 -3.29
C ASN A 90 14.71 -6.88 -3.26
N SER A 91 14.77 -5.89 -4.15
CA SER A 91 15.80 -4.86 -4.17
C SER A 91 15.74 -3.97 -2.93
N LEU A 92 14.55 -3.51 -2.55
CA LEU A 92 14.30 -2.69 -1.37
C LEU A 92 14.70 -3.41 -0.08
N ASN A 93 14.34 -4.69 0.06
CA ASN A 93 14.72 -5.52 1.21
C ASN A 93 16.25 -5.62 1.36
N LYS A 94 16.96 -5.90 0.25
CA LYS A 94 18.44 -5.94 0.22
C LYS A 94 19.06 -4.57 0.56
N GLN A 95 18.54 -3.48 0.02
CA GLN A 95 19.03 -2.13 0.31
C GLN A 95 18.77 -1.73 1.78
N ILE A 96 17.63 -2.11 2.38
CA ILE A 96 17.35 -1.84 3.80
C ILE A 96 18.26 -2.67 4.72
N ALA A 97 18.54 -3.93 4.39
CA ALA A 97 19.51 -4.74 5.14
C ALA A 97 20.92 -4.10 5.12
N GLN A 98 21.40 -3.68 3.95
CA GLN A 98 22.68 -2.95 3.82
C GLN A 98 22.68 -1.62 4.61
N LEU A 99 21.56 -0.89 4.60
CA LEU A 99 21.40 0.35 5.36
C LEU A 99 21.52 0.09 6.87
N GLN A 100 20.96 -1.01 7.37
CA GLN A 100 21.07 -1.43 8.77
C GLN A 100 22.49 -1.85 9.15
N ASP A 101 23.20 -2.58 8.30
CA ASP A 101 24.60 -2.96 8.57
C ASP A 101 25.53 -1.74 8.59
N LEU A 102 25.24 -0.71 7.79
CA LEU A 102 25.90 0.59 7.89
C LEU A 102 25.63 1.27 9.25
N VAL A 103 24.40 1.21 9.76
CA VAL A 103 24.07 1.75 11.09
C VAL A 103 24.72 0.95 12.22
N ARG A 104 24.77 -0.39 12.13
CA ARG A 104 25.47 -1.26 13.10
C ARG A 104 26.98 -0.97 13.14
N SER A 105 27.64 -0.98 11.97
CA SER A 105 29.09 -0.76 11.85
C SER A 105 29.54 0.64 12.30
N ARG A 106 28.63 1.62 12.31
CA ARG A 106 28.88 2.98 12.79
C ARG A 106 28.71 3.17 14.31
N GLY A 107 28.45 2.10 15.07
CA GLY A 107 28.18 2.10 16.52
C GLY A 107 29.33 2.53 17.48
N ALA A 108 30.22 3.41 17.05
CA ALA A 108 31.25 4.03 17.88
C ALA A 108 30.65 5.19 18.73
N PRO A 109 31.26 5.59 19.87
CA PRO A 109 30.63 6.47 20.88
C PRO A 109 30.34 7.93 20.46
N GLY A 110 30.60 8.30 19.21
CA GLY A 110 30.42 9.65 18.68
C GLY A 110 28.98 9.98 18.25
N GLY A 111 28.06 10.14 19.20
CA GLY A 111 26.78 10.84 18.99
C GLY A 111 25.51 9.98 18.99
N ARG A 112 25.01 9.63 20.18
CA ARG A 112 23.77 8.87 20.42
C ARG A 112 22.58 9.33 19.55
N HIS A 113 22.35 10.64 19.44
CA HIS A 113 21.24 11.20 18.68
C HIS A 113 21.24 10.82 17.19
N ILE A 114 22.41 10.82 16.53
CA ILE A 114 22.53 10.46 15.10
C ILE A 114 22.24 8.96 14.92
N GLN A 115 22.68 8.13 15.86
CA GLN A 115 22.40 6.70 15.87
C GLN A 115 20.91 6.41 16.04
N THR A 116 20.24 7.03 17.03
CA THR A 116 18.79 6.87 17.24
C THR A 116 18.02 7.29 16.00
N HIS A 117 18.31 8.46 15.42
CA HIS A 117 17.65 8.93 14.19
C HIS A 117 17.84 7.96 13.01
N SER A 118 19.04 7.37 12.87
CA SER A 118 19.32 6.40 11.81
C SER A 118 18.54 5.10 12.00
N ASN A 119 18.47 4.58 13.23
CA ASN A 119 17.61 3.44 13.59
C ASN A 119 16.13 3.73 13.30
N THR A 120 15.60 4.89 13.73
CA THR A 120 14.18 5.27 13.49
C THR A 120 13.85 5.30 11.98
N ILE A 121 14.77 5.79 11.14
CA ILE A 121 14.60 5.76 9.68
C ILE A 121 14.56 4.32 9.16
N VAL A 122 15.46 3.45 9.62
CA VAL A 122 15.52 2.04 9.23
C VAL A 122 14.21 1.32 9.60
N VAL A 123 13.73 1.43 10.84
CA VAL A 123 12.42 0.91 11.28
C VAL A 123 11.28 1.44 10.41
N SER A 124 11.25 2.75 10.12
CA SER A 124 10.18 3.35 9.31
C SER A 124 10.17 2.79 7.88
N LEU A 125 11.35 2.55 7.28
CA LEU A 125 11.46 1.94 5.95
C LEU A 125 11.06 0.47 5.96
N GLN A 126 11.47 -0.30 6.98
CA GLN A 126 11.06 -1.70 7.18
C GLN A 126 9.54 -1.83 7.32
N SER A 127 8.92 -1.02 8.18
CA SER A 127 7.47 -1.02 8.42
C SER A 127 6.69 -0.73 7.14
N LYS A 128 7.14 0.24 6.34
CA LYS A 128 6.52 0.54 5.03
C LYS A 128 6.72 -0.58 4.01
N LEU A 129 7.90 -1.22 3.98
CA LEU A 129 8.14 -2.36 3.09
C LEU A 129 7.30 -3.59 3.50
N ALA A 130 7.11 -3.82 4.80
CA ALA A 130 6.23 -4.87 5.32
C ALA A 130 4.77 -4.60 4.93
N SER A 131 4.27 -3.36 5.07
CA SER A 131 2.94 -2.97 4.61
C SER A 131 2.79 -3.20 3.10
N MET A 132 3.71 -2.70 2.28
CA MET A 132 3.70 -2.89 0.83
C MET A 132 3.69 -4.38 0.44
N SER A 133 4.48 -5.20 1.11
CA SER A 133 4.54 -6.64 0.86
C SER A 133 3.22 -7.34 1.22
N ASN A 134 2.51 -6.86 2.25
CA ASN A 134 1.21 -7.39 2.66
C ASN A 134 0.10 -6.97 1.69
N ASP A 135 0.08 -5.68 1.32
CA ASP A 135 -0.82 -5.14 0.29
C ASP A 135 -0.65 -5.89 -1.04
N PHE A 136 0.60 -6.14 -1.46
CA PHE A 136 0.92 -6.93 -2.65
C PHE A 136 0.44 -8.39 -2.54
N LYS A 137 0.68 -9.06 -1.40
CA LYS A 137 0.14 -10.40 -1.14
C LYS A 137 -1.39 -10.43 -1.24
N SER A 138 -2.10 -9.48 -0.63
CA SER A 138 -3.57 -9.42 -0.71
C SER A 138 -4.09 -9.16 -2.13
N VAL A 139 -3.38 -8.35 -2.93
CA VAL A 139 -3.71 -8.12 -4.35
C VAL A 139 -3.52 -9.39 -5.17
N LEU A 140 -2.46 -10.16 -4.90
CA LEU A 140 -2.21 -11.45 -5.53
C LEU A 140 -3.26 -12.50 -5.13
N GLU A 141 -3.65 -12.57 -3.87
CA GLU A 141 -4.74 -13.46 -3.40
C GLU A 141 -6.08 -13.14 -4.08
N VAL A 142 -6.42 -11.84 -4.21
CA VAL A 142 -7.59 -11.39 -4.97
C VAL A 142 -7.48 -11.78 -6.45
N ARG A 143 -6.29 -11.71 -7.06
CA ARG A 143 -6.09 -12.13 -8.45
C ARG A 143 -6.28 -13.64 -8.63
N THR A 144 -5.69 -14.47 -7.74
CA THR A 144 -5.86 -15.93 -7.74
C THR A 144 -7.33 -16.32 -7.61
N GLU A 145 -8.07 -15.69 -6.70
CA GLU A 145 -9.50 -15.96 -6.52
C GLU A 145 -10.33 -15.54 -7.75
N ASN A 146 -10.03 -14.39 -8.39
CA ASN A 146 -10.71 -14.01 -9.64
C ASN A 146 -10.41 -15.00 -10.79
N LEU A 147 -9.17 -15.49 -10.92
CA LEU A 147 -8.80 -16.50 -11.92
C LEU A 147 -9.55 -17.83 -11.67
N LYS A 148 -9.62 -18.26 -10.41
CA LYS A 148 -10.37 -19.46 -10.00
C LYS A 148 -11.87 -19.34 -10.28
N GLN A 149 -12.48 -18.18 -9.99
CA GLN A 149 -13.88 -17.92 -10.34
C GLN A 149 -14.13 -17.88 -11.84
N GLN A 150 -13.20 -17.31 -12.62
CA GLN A 150 -13.29 -17.30 -14.09
C GLN A 150 -13.19 -18.72 -14.66
N ARG A 151 -12.27 -19.55 -14.14
CA ARG A 151 -12.14 -20.96 -14.49
C ARG A 151 -13.39 -21.76 -14.13
N SER A 152 -13.91 -21.63 -12.91
CA SER A 152 -15.10 -22.37 -12.47
C SER A 152 -16.35 -22.00 -13.29
N ARG A 153 -16.54 -20.72 -13.64
CA ARG A 153 -17.62 -20.32 -14.56
C ARG A 153 -17.39 -20.87 -15.98
N ARG A 154 -16.16 -20.82 -16.50
CA ARG A 154 -15.80 -21.42 -17.79
C ARG A 154 -16.20 -22.90 -17.78
N GLU A 155 -15.75 -23.68 -16.80
CA GLU A 155 -16.08 -25.11 -16.66
C GLU A 155 -17.60 -25.39 -16.59
N GLN A 156 -18.40 -24.48 -16.03
CA GLN A 156 -19.88 -24.58 -16.00
C GLN A 156 -20.56 -24.25 -17.34
N PHE A 157 -19.93 -23.45 -18.21
CA PHE A 157 -20.49 -22.99 -19.49
C PHE A 157 -19.79 -23.57 -20.73
N SER A 158 -18.61 -24.20 -20.58
CA SER A 158 -17.83 -24.81 -21.66
C SER A 158 -17.92 -26.34 -21.68
N GLN A 159 -18.59 -26.97 -20.71
CA GLN A 159 -19.08 -28.32 -20.92
C GLN A 159 -20.14 -28.25 -22.05
N PRO A 160 -19.97 -28.98 -23.17
CA PRO A 160 -21.06 -29.18 -24.09
C PRO A 160 -22.22 -29.85 -23.33
N PRO A 161 -23.49 -29.65 -23.71
CA PRO A 161 -24.58 -30.39 -23.12
C PRO A 161 -24.38 -31.88 -23.44
N SER A 162 -23.79 -32.62 -22.50
CA SER A 162 -23.67 -34.06 -22.58
C SER A 162 -25.07 -34.62 -22.75
N SER A 163 -25.28 -35.36 -23.84
CA SER A 163 -26.57 -35.84 -24.31
C SER A 163 -27.24 -36.79 -23.30
N SER A 164 -27.89 -36.22 -22.29
CA SER A 164 -28.77 -36.91 -21.35
C SER A 164 -30.18 -36.33 -21.46
N SER A 165 -30.79 -36.49 -22.63
CA SER A 165 -32.21 -36.23 -22.84
C SER A 165 -32.98 -37.54 -22.64
N PRO A 166 -33.73 -37.72 -21.53
CA PRO A 166 -34.50 -38.93 -21.27
C PRO A 166 -35.86 -38.87 -21.98
N MET A 167 -35.86 -38.80 -23.31
CA MET A 167 -37.05 -39.12 -24.12
C MET A 167 -36.75 -40.30 -25.04
N ALA A 168 -36.88 -41.50 -24.49
CA ALA A 168 -36.90 -42.72 -25.28
C ALA A 168 -38.18 -42.75 -26.14
N ASN A 169 -38.00 -42.71 -27.46
CA ASN A 169 -39.08 -42.78 -28.43
C ASN A 169 -39.89 -44.09 -28.30
N ASN A 170 -41.09 -43.99 -27.75
CA ASN A 170 -42.01 -45.11 -27.64
C ASN A 170 -43.01 -45.12 -28.82
N PHE A 171 -42.51 -45.27 -30.05
CA PHE A 171 -43.35 -45.41 -31.24
C PHE A 171 -43.09 -46.73 -31.97
N ARG A 172 -43.46 -47.85 -31.33
CA ARG A 172 -43.45 -49.16 -31.97
C ARG A 172 -44.64 -49.31 -32.92
N SER A 173 -44.34 -49.28 -34.22
CA SER A 173 -45.27 -49.66 -35.28
C SER A 173 -45.81 -51.09 -35.06
N ARG A 174 -47.13 -51.26 -34.99
CA ARG A 174 -47.80 -52.58 -34.93
C ARG A 174 -49.01 -52.61 -35.86
N LYS A 175 -48.92 -53.42 -36.91
CA LYS A 175 -50.01 -53.69 -37.87
C LYS A 175 -51.18 -54.47 -37.25
N LYS A 176 -52.38 -54.14 -37.74
CA LYS A 176 -53.60 -54.98 -37.90
C LYS A 176 -54.16 -55.76 -36.69
N GLY A 177 -55.44 -55.50 -36.39
CA GLY A 177 -56.33 -56.29 -35.54
C GLY A 177 -57.70 -55.59 -35.51
N ALA A 178 -58.80 -56.34 -35.40
CA ALA A 178 -60.16 -55.81 -35.60
C ALA A 178 -60.99 -55.68 -34.30
N GLN A 179 -62.14 -55.01 -34.46
CA GLN A 179 -63.37 -55.10 -33.65
C GLN A 179 -63.47 -54.38 -32.28
N GLU A 180 -64.43 -53.44 -32.26
CA GLU A 180 -65.34 -53.06 -31.17
C GLU A 180 -66.05 -54.29 -30.53
N PRO A 181 -66.67 -54.21 -29.32
CA PRO A 181 -67.47 -53.06 -28.85
C PRO A 181 -67.47 -52.69 -27.34
N GLN A 182 -68.00 -51.48 -27.07
CA GLN A 182 -68.87 -51.05 -25.95
C GLN A 182 -68.69 -51.63 -24.51
N ALA A 183 -68.55 -50.75 -23.51
CA ALA A 183 -69.65 -50.36 -22.58
C ALA A 183 -69.21 -49.81 -21.19
N ALA A 184 -69.98 -48.81 -20.73
CA ALA A 184 -70.38 -48.55 -19.33
C ALA A 184 -69.42 -47.94 -18.26
N ARG A 185 -69.81 -46.72 -17.82
CA ARG A 185 -70.03 -46.30 -16.40
C ARG A 185 -68.80 -46.08 -15.49
N GLU A 186 -68.78 -45.18 -14.49
CA GLU A 186 -69.78 -44.23 -13.92
C GLU A 186 -69.09 -43.11 -13.07
N TYR A 187 -69.75 -41.95 -12.93
CA TYR A 187 -69.69 -40.88 -11.88
C TYR A 187 -68.36 -40.40 -11.21
N GLN A 188 -68.26 -39.24 -10.54
CA GLN A 188 -68.69 -37.83 -10.78
C GLN A 188 -68.23 -36.91 -9.61
N GLY A 189 -67.91 -35.64 -9.91
CA GLY A 189 -67.78 -34.53 -8.96
C GLY A 189 -66.36 -34.30 -8.38
N TYR A 190 -65.89 -33.11 -7.99
CA TYR A 190 -66.37 -31.71 -7.97
C TYR A 190 -65.11 -30.79 -7.79
N THR A 191 -65.00 -29.49 -8.10
CA THR A 191 -65.88 -28.43 -8.67
C THR A 191 -65.04 -27.24 -9.22
N THR A 192 -65.59 -26.45 -10.16
CA THR A 192 -65.83 -24.97 -10.08
C THR A 192 -65.03 -24.18 -9.01
N SER A 193 -64.37 -23.02 -9.27
CA SER A 193 -64.35 -22.11 -10.44
C SER A 193 -63.42 -20.89 -10.30
N HIS A 194 -63.07 -20.25 -11.44
CA HIS A 194 -62.68 -18.82 -11.62
C HIS A 194 -61.37 -18.33 -10.95
N PHE A 195 -60.58 -17.38 -11.48
CA PHE A 195 -60.79 -16.31 -12.48
C PHE A 195 -59.76 -16.43 -13.65
N LYS A 196 -60.05 -16.13 -14.93
CA LYS A 196 -60.25 -14.82 -15.60
C LYS A 196 -59.02 -13.87 -15.47
N GLU A 197 -58.47 -13.25 -16.53
CA GLU A 197 -58.95 -13.12 -17.93
C GLU A 197 -57.86 -12.61 -18.92
N SER A 198 -57.92 -13.06 -20.19
CA SER A 198 -57.52 -12.39 -21.47
C SER A 198 -56.14 -11.72 -21.69
N SER A 199 -55.62 -11.55 -22.91
CA SER A 199 -55.82 -12.12 -24.28
C SER A 199 -54.92 -11.29 -25.24
N VAL A 200 -54.64 -11.76 -26.48
CA VAL A 200 -54.72 -11.00 -27.77
C VAL A 200 -53.94 -11.72 -28.90
N LEU A 201 -54.58 -11.83 -30.08
CA LEU A 201 -54.12 -12.36 -31.39
C LEU A 201 -53.86 -13.89 -31.43
N MET A 202 -54.64 -14.73 -32.14
CA MET A 202 -54.86 -14.82 -33.61
C MET A 202 -53.53 -14.87 -34.40
N GLN A 203 -53.25 -15.85 -35.25
CA GLN A 203 -54.06 -16.30 -36.40
C GLN A 203 -53.62 -17.73 -36.83
N ASP A 204 -54.55 -18.51 -37.38
CA ASP A 204 -54.27 -19.79 -38.08
C ASP A 204 -53.57 -19.55 -39.43
N GLU A 205 -52.45 -20.23 -39.68
CA GLU A 205 -52.06 -20.63 -41.04
C GLU A 205 -51.36 -22.00 -41.01
N SER A 206 -52.07 -23.01 -41.50
CA SER A 206 -51.60 -24.39 -41.60
C SER A 206 -50.67 -24.56 -42.81
N ARG A 207 -49.36 -24.37 -42.60
CA ARG A 207 -48.33 -24.67 -43.62
C ARG A 207 -47.52 -25.89 -43.26
N SER A 208 -47.82 -26.98 -43.97
CA SER A 208 -46.89 -28.10 -44.14
C SER A 208 -45.61 -27.59 -44.81
N MET A 209 -44.50 -27.57 -44.07
CA MET A 209 -43.16 -27.35 -44.61
C MET A 209 -42.22 -28.32 -43.92
N GLY A 210 -41.37 -28.97 -44.70
CA GLY A 210 -40.67 -30.20 -44.30
C GLY A 210 -39.86 -30.05 -43.03
N GLU A 211 -39.91 -31.09 -42.21
CA GLU A 211 -38.98 -31.35 -41.11
C GLU A 211 -37.55 -31.36 -41.67
N VAL A 212 -36.84 -30.24 -41.54
CA VAL A 212 -35.39 -30.20 -41.74
C VAL A 212 -34.76 -30.83 -40.51
N ALA A 213 -34.81 -32.15 -40.45
CA ALA A 213 -33.90 -32.92 -39.61
C ALA A 213 -32.48 -32.57 -40.08
N ILE A 214 -31.80 -31.72 -39.32
CA ILE A 214 -30.35 -31.53 -39.47
C ILE A 214 -29.74 -32.84 -38.98
N ASP A 215 -29.52 -33.74 -39.93
CA ASP A 215 -28.73 -34.95 -39.73
C ASP A 215 -27.31 -34.51 -39.41
N MET A 216 -27.02 -34.42 -38.12
CA MET A 216 -25.73 -33.98 -37.61
C MET A 216 -24.76 -35.17 -37.64
N ASP A 217 -24.56 -35.69 -38.85
CA ASP A 217 -23.70 -36.83 -39.10
C ASP A 217 -22.26 -36.51 -38.67
N SER A 218 -21.60 -37.53 -38.17
CA SER A 218 -20.41 -37.53 -37.33
C SER A 218 -19.11 -37.17 -38.07
N GLN A 219 -19.19 -36.32 -39.08
CA GLN A 219 -18.03 -35.85 -39.83
C GLN A 219 -17.22 -34.86 -38.98
N SER A 220 -16.08 -35.35 -38.49
CA SER A 220 -15.12 -34.65 -37.64
C SER A 220 -14.65 -33.34 -38.26
N ASN A 221 -15.34 -32.26 -37.89
CA ASN A 221 -15.13 -30.93 -38.43
C ASN A 221 -13.78 -30.39 -37.89
N PRO A 222 -12.74 -30.20 -38.72
CA PRO A 222 -11.41 -29.80 -38.21
C PRO A 222 -11.43 -28.42 -37.54
N MET A 223 -12.42 -27.60 -37.88
CA MET A 223 -12.69 -26.30 -37.25
C MET A 223 -13.03 -26.42 -35.75
N GLN A 224 -13.62 -27.54 -35.30
CA GLN A 224 -13.92 -27.76 -33.88
C GLN A 224 -12.67 -28.12 -33.08
N LEU A 225 -11.70 -28.81 -33.70
CA LEU A 225 -10.43 -29.14 -33.06
C LEU A 225 -9.57 -27.89 -32.81
N GLN A 226 -9.55 -26.96 -33.77
CA GLN A 226 -8.86 -25.68 -33.65
C GLN A 226 -9.44 -24.79 -32.54
N LEU A 227 -10.77 -24.80 -32.35
CA LEU A 227 -11.44 -24.10 -31.26
C LEU A 227 -11.16 -24.70 -29.87
N ILE A 228 -10.78 -25.99 -29.79
CA ILE A 228 -10.36 -26.65 -28.55
C ILE A 228 -8.90 -26.29 -28.24
N ASP A 229 -8.01 -26.37 -29.23
CA ASP A 229 -6.57 -26.07 -29.06
C ASP A 229 -6.32 -24.61 -28.62
N GLU A 230 -7.03 -23.64 -29.22
CA GLU A 230 -6.97 -22.24 -28.79
C GLU A 230 -7.52 -22.06 -27.35
N GLN A 231 -8.52 -22.87 -26.96
CA GLN A 231 -9.14 -22.82 -25.63
C GLN A 231 -8.27 -23.45 -24.53
N ASP A 232 -7.57 -24.54 -24.84
CA ASP A 232 -6.61 -25.21 -23.95
C ASP A 232 -5.34 -24.36 -23.75
N SER A 233 -4.84 -23.69 -24.80
CA SER A 233 -3.69 -22.78 -24.69
C SER A 233 -3.91 -21.67 -23.64
N TYR A 234 -5.13 -21.13 -23.58
CA TYR A 234 -5.53 -20.14 -22.58
C TYR A 234 -5.61 -20.75 -21.17
N ILE A 235 -6.14 -21.97 -21.02
CA ILE A 235 -6.25 -22.63 -19.72
C ILE A 235 -4.86 -22.93 -19.15
N GLN A 236 -3.94 -23.42 -19.98
CA GLN A 236 -2.55 -23.67 -19.59
C GLN A 236 -1.86 -22.38 -19.15
N SER A 237 -1.93 -21.32 -19.97
CA SER A 237 -1.38 -20.01 -19.61
C SER A 237 -1.88 -19.50 -18.25
N ARG A 238 -3.17 -19.66 -17.94
CA ARG A 238 -3.71 -19.22 -16.64
C ARG A 238 -3.31 -20.11 -15.46
N ALA A 239 -3.08 -21.41 -15.68
CA ALA A 239 -2.51 -22.29 -14.67
C ALA A 239 -1.06 -21.86 -14.35
N ASP A 240 -0.27 -21.56 -15.38
CA ASP A 240 1.11 -21.06 -15.23
C ASP A 240 1.13 -19.69 -14.51
N THR A 241 0.23 -18.76 -14.86
CA THR A 241 0.06 -17.48 -14.12
C THR A 241 -0.21 -17.74 -12.63
N MET A 242 -1.12 -18.66 -12.31
CA MET A 242 -1.50 -18.95 -10.93
C MET A 242 -0.33 -19.56 -10.13
N GLN A 243 0.42 -20.48 -10.73
CA GLN A 243 1.63 -21.06 -10.11
C GLN A 243 2.72 -20.00 -9.88
N ASN A 244 2.90 -19.06 -10.83
CA ASN A 244 3.84 -17.94 -10.68
C ASN A 244 3.43 -16.97 -9.55
N ILE A 245 2.12 -16.76 -9.36
CA ILE A 245 1.57 -15.99 -8.24
C ILE A 245 1.82 -16.71 -6.91
N GLU A 246 1.53 -18.01 -6.81
CA GLU A 246 1.75 -18.81 -5.61
C GLU A 246 3.24 -18.83 -5.19
N SER A 247 4.14 -19.06 -6.15
CA SER A 247 5.59 -18.95 -5.94
C SER A 247 5.99 -17.57 -5.39
N THR A 248 5.40 -16.50 -5.92
CA THR A 248 5.68 -15.13 -5.46
C THR A 248 5.15 -14.88 -4.04
N ILE A 249 3.98 -15.43 -3.67
CA ILE A 249 3.45 -15.35 -2.30
C ILE A 249 4.37 -16.10 -1.31
N VAL A 250 4.90 -17.26 -1.69
CA VAL A 250 5.87 -18.01 -0.87
C VAL A 250 7.17 -17.24 -0.69
N GLU A 251 7.71 -16.62 -1.75
CA GLU A 251 8.89 -15.75 -1.66
C GLU A 251 8.66 -14.54 -0.74
N LEU A 252 7.50 -13.88 -0.82
CA LEU A 252 7.13 -12.81 0.11
C LEU A 252 7.12 -13.30 1.57
N GLY A 253 6.72 -14.56 1.81
CA GLY A 253 6.84 -15.22 3.11
C GLY A 253 8.25 -15.17 3.70
N SER A 254 9.28 -15.41 2.87
CA SER A 254 10.69 -15.30 3.30
C SER A 254 11.10 -13.84 3.61
N ILE A 255 10.55 -12.87 2.88
CA ILE A 255 10.79 -11.44 3.11
C ILE A 255 10.12 -11.00 4.43
N PHE A 256 8.91 -11.49 4.74
CA PHE A 256 8.28 -11.25 6.03
C PHE A 256 9.08 -11.84 7.20
N GLN A 257 9.64 -13.04 7.07
CA GLN A 257 10.51 -13.62 8.10
C GLN A 257 11.76 -12.76 8.33
N GLN A 258 12.41 -12.31 7.25
CA GLN A 258 13.56 -11.41 7.32
C GLN A 258 13.18 -10.10 7.99
N LEU A 259 12.12 -9.42 7.53
CA LEU A 259 11.63 -8.17 8.12
C LEU A 259 11.21 -8.33 9.58
N ALA A 260 10.58 -9.44 9.97
CA ALA A 260 10.20 -9.71 11.35
C ALA A 260 11.42 -9.85 12.27
N HIS A 261 12.46 -10.57 11.84
CA HIS A 261 13.74 -10.60 12.56
C HIS A 261 14.36 -9.20 12.63
N MET A 262 14.34 -8.48 11.50
CA MET A 262 14.96 -7.17 11.33
C MET A 262 14.33 -6.08 12.21
N VAL A 263 13.01 -6.14 12.42
CA VAL A 263 12.23 -5.25 13.29
C VAL A 263 12.35 -5.67 14.75
N LYS A 264 12.27 -6.97 15.07
CA LYS A 264 12.38 -7.48 16.45
C LYS A 264 13.70 -7.10 17.12
N GLU A 265 14.80 -7.08 16.36
CA GLU A 265 16.11 -6.64 16.87
C GLU A 265 16.16 -5.12 17.18
N GLN A 266 15.26 -4.33 16.61
CA GLN A 266 15.20 -2.86 16.78
C GLN A 266 14.11 -2.40 17.74
N GLU A 267 13.24 -3.30 18.21
CA GLU A 267 12.08 -3.03 19.06
C GLU A 267 12.48 -2.32 20.38
N GLU A 268 13.61 -2.68 20.98
CA GLU A 268 14.16 -2.03 22.19
C GLU A 268 14.55 -0.55 21.97
N THR A 269 14.83 -0.14 20.73
CA THR A 269 15.16 1.26 20.41
C THR A 269 13.90 2.12 20.22
N ILE A 270 12.78 1.53 19.80
CA ILE A 270 11.52 2.25 19.55
C ILE A 270 10.92 2.77 20.86
N GLN A 271 11.00 1.99 21.95
CA GLN A 271 10.58 2.40 23.29
C GLN A 271 11.31 3.64 23.82
N ARG A 272 12.45 4.02 23.21
CA ARG A 272 13.22 5.21 23.58
C ARG A 272 12.80 6.48 22.83
N ILE A 273 11.82 6.43 21.92
CA ILE A 273 11.32 7.64 21.24
C ILE A 273 10.65 8.57 22.27
N ASP A 274 9.84 8.03 23.18
CA ASP A 274 9.22 8.81 24.25
C ASP A 274 10.30 9.38 25.20
N ALA A 275 11.27 8.55 25.60
CA ALA A 275 12.40 8.97 26.42
C ALA A 275 13.27 10.07 25.75
N ASN A 276 13.41 10.05 24.42
CA ASN A 276 14.14 11.09 23.68
C ASN A 276 13.38 12.43 23.61
N VAL A 277 12.04 12.41 23.64
CA VAL A 277 11.23 13.63 23.80
C VAL A 277 11.39 14.19 25.21
N GLU A 278 11.38 13.33 26.23
CA GLU A 278 11.60 13.69 27.63
C GLU A 278 13.02 14.25 27.85
N ASP A 279 14.07 13.60 27.34
CA ASP A 279 15.44 14.13 27.32
C ASP A 279 15.51 15.50 26.64
N THR A 280 14.79 15.71 25.53
CA THR A 280 14.76 17.01 24.84
C THR A 280 14.09 18.07 25.71
N GLN A 281 12.99 17.74 26.38
CA GLN A 281 12.30 18.61 27.33
C GLN A 281 13.22 18.99 28.50
N LEU A 282 13.88 18.02 29.14
CA LEU A 282 14.82 18.24 30.25
C LEU A 282 16.01 19.12 29.85
N ASN A 283 16.54 18.95 28.64
CA ASN A 283 17.62 19.79 28.12
C ASN A 283 17.14 21.23 27.82
N VAL A 284 15.91 21.41 27.30
CA VAL A 284 15.31 22.73 27.07
C VAL A 284 15.02 23.45 28.39
N GLU A 285 14.52 22.74 29.40
CA GLU A 285 14.25 23.28 30.74
C GLU A 285 15.54 23.65 31.49
N SER A 286 16.59 22.84 31.35
CA SER A 286 17.93 23.16 31.85
C SER A 286 18.50 24.42 31.17
N ALA A 287 18.38 24.54 29.85
CA ALA A 287 18.81 25.72 29.10
C ALA A 287 18.02 26.98 29.49
N HIS A 288 16.70 26.86 29.68
CA HIS A 288 15.85 27.94 30.18
C HIS A 288 16.27 28.41 31.58
N THR A 289 16.62 27.47 32.47
CA THR A 289 17.11 27.77 33.82
C THR A 289 18.43 28.55 33.80
N GLU A 290 19.39 28.19 32.94
CA GLU A 290 20.63 28.96 32.79
C GLU A 290 20.41 30.35 32.17
N ILE A 291 19.48 30.48 31.22
CA ILE A 291 19.10 31.79 30.65
C ILE A 291 18.49 32.69 31.73
N LEU A 292 17.63 32.15 32.61
CA LEU A 292 17.06 32.89 33.73
C LEU A 292 18.13 33.31 34.76
N LYS A 293 19.08 32.43 35.11
CA LYS A 293 20.23 32.78 35.96
C LYS A 293 21.04 33.92 35.36
N TYR A 294 21.34 33.87 34.07
CA TYR A 294 22.06 34.93 33.37
C TYR A 294 21.28 36.25 33.38
N PHE A 295 19.97 36.22 33.07
CA PHE A 295 19.11 37.40 33.11
C PHE A 295 19.06 38.02 34.52
N GLN A 296 18.97 37.20 35.57
CA GLN A 296 18.99 37.66 36.96
C GLN A 296 20.36 38.28 37.32
N SER A 297 21.48 37.70 36.87
CA SER A 297 22.82 38.26 37.11
C SER A 297 23.02 39.61 36.41
N VAL A 298 22.51 39.78 35.18
CA VAL A 298 22.53 41.05 34.44
C VAL A 298 21.64 42.10 35.13
N SER A 299 20.47 41.70 35.64
CA SER A 299 19.53 42.56 36.39
C SER A 299 20.07 42.99 37.77
N SER A 300 20.99 42.22 38.36
CA SER A 300 21.58 42.47 39.69
C SER A 300 22.42 43.76 39.80
N ASN A 301 22.79 44.36 38.66
CA ASN A 301 23.62 45.57 38.58
C ASN A 301 22.98 46.85 39.18
N ARG A 302 21.79 46.77 39.79
CA ARG A 302 21.18 47.86 40.57
C ARG A 302 22.11 48.41 41.67
N TRP A 303 22.86 47.54 42.35
CA TRP A 303 23.87 47.96 43.33
C TRP A 303 25.06 48.71 42.71
N LEU A 304 25.42 48.40 41.47
CA LEU A 304 26.49 49.10 40.74
C LEU A 304 26.03 50.51 40.32
N MET A 305 24.78 50.64 39.84
CA MET A 305 24.14 51.94 39.60
C MET A 305 24.11 52.82 40.87
N ILE A 306 23.71 52.26 42.02
CA ILE A 306 23.66 52.98 43.29
C ILE A 306 25.06 53.48 43.71
N LYS A 307 26.10 52.65 43.57
CA LYS A 307 27.48 53.07 43.88
C LYS A 307 27.97 54.21 43.00
N ILE A 308 27.70 54.16 41.69
CA ILE A 308 28.05 55.24 40.75
C ILE A 308 27.30 56.54 41.11
N PHE A 309 26.00 56.45 41.41
CA PHE A 309 25.20 57.61 41.83
C PHE A 309 25.73 58.26 43.11
N LEU A 310 26.10 57.45 44.12
CA LEU A 310 26.62 57.96 45.39
C LEU A 310 27.97 58.67 45.22
N VAL A 311 28.86 58.14 44.37
CA VAL A 311 30.12 58.81 44.01
C VAL A 311 29.88 60.15 43.31
N LEU A 312 28.90 60.24 42.40
CA LEU A 312 28.53 61.51 41.74
C LEU A 312 27.96 62.53 42.73
N VAL A 313 27.15 62.12 43.70
CA VAL A 313 26.62 63.00 44.75
C VAL A 313 27.74 63.54 45.65
N VAL A 314 28.68 62.69 46.07
CA VAL A 314 29.85 63.13 46.86
C VAL A 314 30.71 64.11 46.06
N PHE A 315 30.97 63.84 44.79
CA PHE A 315 31.71 64.74 43.91
C PHE A 315 31.00 66.10 43.74
N PHE A 316 29.67 66.08 43.58
CA PHE A 316 28.86 67.31 43.49
C PHE A 316 28.91 68.14 44.78
N ILE A 317 28.81 67.51 45.96
CA ILE A 317 28.92 68.21 47.25
C ILE A 317 30.32 68.83 47.40
N VAL A 318 31.39 68.09 47.09
CA VAL A 318 32.76 68.61 47.12
C VAL A 318 32.91 69.78 46.13
N PHE A 319 32.38 69.67 44.92
CA PHE A 319 32.42 70.75 43.94
C PHE A 319 31.71 72.01 44.44
N VAL A 320 30.49 71.89 44.98
CA VAL A 320 29.75 73.05 45.51
C VAL A 320 30.46 73.68 46.72
N VAL A 321 31.06 72.88 47.62
CA VAL A 321 31.73 73.42 48.82
C VAL A 321 33.09 74.09 48.52
N PHE A 322 33.74 73.72 47.41
CA PHE A 322 35.07 74.25 47.05
C PHE A 322 35.10 75.20 45.85
N PHE A 323 34.04 75.27 45.03
CA PHE A 323 33.97 76.10 43.81
C PHE A 323 32.74 77.03 43.73
N ALA A 324 31.84 77.04 44.73
CA ALA A 324 30.77 78.04 44.88
C ALA A 324 30.99 78.90 46.12
#